data_AF-A0A2S5V555-F1
#
_entry.id   AF-A0A2S5V555-F1
#
_cell.length_a   1.000
_cell.length_b   1.000
_cell.length_c   1.000
_cell.angle_alpha   90.00
_cell.angle_beta   90.00
_cell.angle_gamma   90.00
#
_symmetry.space_group_name_H-M   'P 1'
#
loop_
_entity.id
_entity.type
_entity.pdbx_description
1 polymer ?
#
loop_
_entity_poly.entity_id
_entity_poly.type
_entity_poly.pdbx_seq_one_letter_code
_entity_poly.pdbx_strand_id
1 'polypeptide(L)'
;MNVRRHRTLRPRTRAGRDLLKLSRALSRVEDTDSAIAWQMGFHAWWTQHGHLTKQRSTDGWSKWWTHDKLRKAWLLLSRLSANGHLFTFVTHGNARTTSPLEGGINNGIRTTLRNHRGMSEAHMKRAAEWFLYTRELTIEHAYALIPTTLTTATLESSAALDETDDLAPLVAFHDTTLSAEEGLWSRSGWAGRP
;
A
#
# COMPACT_ATOMS: atom_id res chain seq x y z
N MET A 1 5.05 11.41 4.70
CA MET A 1 6.41 12.01 4.71
C MET A 1 7.25 11.46 5.87
N ASN A 2 8.34 10.73 5.61
CA ASN A 2 9.11 10.04 6.66
C ASN A 2 10.35 10.82 7.14
N VAL A 3 10.17 12.06 7.61
CA VAL A 3 11.26 12.89 8.19
C VAL A 3 11.89 12.22 9.41
N ARG A 4 11.11 11.40 10.13
CA ARG A 4 11.55 10.63 11.31
C ARG A 4 12.70 9.68 10.97
N ARG A 5 12.76 9.11 9.75
CA ARG A 5 13.84 8.23 9.31
C ARG A 5 15.23 8.86 9.42
N HIS A 6 15.33 10.15 9.13
CA HIS A 6 16.60 10.86 9.07
C HIS A 6 16.88 11.73 10.30
N ARG A 7 16.02 11.67 11.33
CA ARG A 7 16.18 12.52 12.51
C ARG A 7 15.97 11.74 13.80
N THR A 8 16.82 12.01 14.79
CA THR A 8 16.61 11.54 16.16
C THR A 8 15.42 12.25 16.83
N LEU A 9 14.71 11.54 17.70
CA LEU A 9 13.66 12.09 18.56
C LEU A 9 14.22 12.88 19.75
N ARG A 10 15.51 12.67 20.08
CA ARG A 10 16.21 13.34 21.19
C ARG A 10 17.53 13.98 20.70
N PRO A 11 17.47 15.04 19.87
CA PRO A 11 18.66 15.72 19.40
C PRO A 11 19.34 16.48 20.56
N ARG A 12 20.66 16.29 20.69
CA ARG A 12 21.49 16.99 21.70
C ARG A 12 21.88 18.40 21.24
N THR A 13 22.09 18.59 19.94
CA THR A 13 22.48 19.89 19.37
C THR A 13 21.30 20.85 19.29
N ARG A 14 21.57 22.16 19.37
CA ARG A 14 20.56 23.21 19.17
C ARG A 14 19.92 23.12 17.78
N ALA A 15 20.74 23.03 16.73
CA ALA A 15 20.28 22.86 15.35
C ALA A 15 19.33 21.68 15.17
N GLY A 16 19.64 20.53 15.79
CA GLY A 16 18.78 19.35 15.73
C GLY A 16 17.46 19.53 16.47
N ARG A 17 17.48 20.21 17.63
CA ARG A 17 16.25 20.54 18.39
C ARG A 17 15.36 21.49 17.61
N ASP A 18 15.94 22.51 16.98
CA ASP A 18 15.19 23.49 16.21
C ASP A 18 14.58 22.87 14.94
N LEU A 19 15.33 22.01 14.23
CA LEU A 19 14.78 21.26 13.09
C LEU A 19 13.69 20.26 13.51
N LEU A 20 13.82 19.65 14.69
CA LEU A 20 12.77 18.80 15.27
C LEU A 20 11.50 19.60 15.54
N LYS A 21 11.61 20.81 16.12
CA LYS A 21 10.47 21.71 16.35
C LYS A 21 9.77 22.05 15.03
N LEU A 22 10.51 22.47 14.01
CA LEU A 22 9.95 22.78 12.69
C LEU A 22 9.18 21.59 12.10
N SER A 23 9.75 20.39 12.16
CA SER A 23 9.04 19.23 11.63
C SER A 23 7.75 18.86 12.39
N ARG A 24 7.67 19.18 13.69
CA ARG A 24 6.47 18.96 14.50
C ARG A 24 5.43 20.02 14.20
N ALA A 25 5.88 21.26 13.99
CA ALA A 25 5.04 22.36 13.56
C ALA A 25 4.38 22.08 12.19
N LEU A 26 5.00 21.27 11.33
CA LEU A 26 4.41 20.87 10.06
C LEU A 26 3.04 20.18 10.23
N SER A 27 2.86 19.41 11.31
CA SER A 27 1.58 18.76 11.63
C SER A 27 0.52 19.72 12.20
N ARG A 28 0.84 21.01 12.37
CA ARG A 28 -0.08 22.04 12.86
C ARG A 28 -0.43 23.07 11.78
N VAL A 29 0.14 22.94 10.58
CA VAL A 29 -0.22 23.81 9.46
C VAL A 29 -1.59 23.39 8.95
N GLU A 30 -2.48 24.37 8.82
CA GLU A 30 -3.89 24.20 8.45
C GLU A 30 -4.29 25.16 7.32
N ASP A 31 -3.71 26.35 7.28
CA ASP A 31 -3.97 27.39 6.29
C ASP A 31 -2.69 27.90 5.60
N THR A 32 -2.89 28.78 4.61
CA THR A 32 -1.81 29.40 3.83
C THR A 32 -0.89 30.25 4.71
N ASP A 33 -1.45 30.99 5.67
CA ASP A 33 -0.69 31.87 6.56
C ASP A 33 0.24 31.06 7.48
N SER A 34 -0.25 29.95 8.04
CA SER A 34 0.57 29.02 8.82
C SER A 34 1.66 28.35 7.96
N ALA A 35 1.39 28.09 6.68
CA ALA A 35 2.38 27.56 5.76
C ALA A 35 3.51 28.58 5.50
N ILE A 36 3.17 29.86 5.29
CA ILE A 36 4.13 30.95 5.14
C ILE A 36 4.96 31.11 6.41
N ALA A 37 4.32 31.15 7.58
CA ALA A 37 5.02 31.23 8.87
C ALA A 37 5.98 30.06 9.07
N TRP A 38 5.58 28.85 8.67
CA TRP A 38 6.46 27.68 8.69
C TRP A 38 7.66 27.84 7.75
N GLN A 39 7.46 28.33 6.52
CA GLN A 39 8.52 28.57 5.55
C GLN A 39 9.52 29.61 6.05
N MET A 40 9.04 30.70 6.67
CA MET A 40 9.90 31.69 7.32
C MET A 40 10.74 31.07 8.43
N GLY A 41 10.13 30.24 9.29
CA GLY A 41 10.86 29.50 10.33
C GLY A 41 11.89 28.54 9.75
N PHE A 42 11.59 27.87 8.65
CA PHE A 42 12.51 26.98 7.95
C PHE A 42 13.69 27.75 7.32
N HIS A 43 13.42 28.91 6.74
CA HIS A 43 14.46 29.81 6.23
C HIS A 43 15.35 30.34 7.36
N ALA A 44 14.77 30.80 8.48
CA ALA A 44 15.52 31.25 9.65
C ALA A 44 16.46 30.15 10.19
N TRP A 45 15.99 28.90 10.22
CA TRP A 45 16.84 27.77 10.59
C TRP A 45 18.04 27.62 9.64
N TRP A 46 17.84 27.77 8.33
CA TRP A 46 18.92 27.70 7.35
C TRP A 46 19.94 28.83 7.55
N THR A 47 19.48 30.05 7.79
CA THR A 47 20.36 31.20 8.06
C THR A 47 21.21 30.97 9.31
N GLN A 48 20.63 30.40 10.37
CA GLN A 48 21.35 30.16 11.63
C GLN A 48 22.26 28.92 11.59
N HIS A 49 21.78 27.80 11.02
CA HIS A 49 22.42 26.48 11.16
C HIS A 49 22.88 25.86 9.84
N GLY A 50 22.68 26.54 8.70
CA GLY A 50 22.97 26.01 7.36
C GLY A 50 24.43 25.62 7.16
N HIS A 51 25.37 26.30 7.82
CA HIS A 51 26.79 25.96 7.79
C HIS A 51 27.07 24.51 8.25
N LEU A 52 26.32 24.00 9.24
CA LEU A 52 26.45 22.63 9.76
C LEU A 52 26.13 21.57 8.70
N THR A 53 25.30 21.90 7.70
CA THR A 53 24.95 20.97 6.62
C THR A 53 26.08 20.77 5.61
N LYS A 54 27.06 21.69 5.61
CA LYS A 54 28.23 21.69 4.73
C LYS A 54 29.50 21.18 5.43
N GLN A 55 29.47 21.03 6.75
CA GLN A 55 30.62 20.60 7.53
C GLN A 55 30.98 19.14 7.26
N ARG A 56 32.27 18.88 7.04
CA ARG A 56 32.84 17.55 6.83
C ARG A 56 33.89 17.24 7.88
N SER A 57 33.91 15.98 8.30
CA SER A 57 34.97 15.40 9.12
C SER A 57 35.81 14.46 8.26
N THR A 58 37.07 14.29 8.63
CA THR A 58 38.05 13.48 7.90
C THR A 58 38.96 12.79 8.91
N ASP A 59 39.32 11.54 8.66
CA ASP A 59 40.41 10.82 9.36
C ASP A 59 41.73 10.85 8.57
N GLY A 60 41.72 11.48 7.39
CA GLY A 60 42.87 11.57 6.47
C GLY A 60 42.75 10.63 5.28
N TRP A 61 42.04 9.51 5.43
CA TRP A 61 41.80 8.52 4.37
C TRP A 61 40.39 8.62 3.79
N SER A 62 39.43 9.01 4.60
CA SER A 62 38.02 9.12 4.24
C SER A 62 37.42 10.42 4.76
N LYS A 63 36.44 10.96 4.01
CA LYS A 63 35.73 12.19 4.36
C LYS A 63 34.23 11.90 4.45
N TRP A 64 33.59 12.29 5.53
CA TRP A 64 32.14 12.16 5.71
C TRP A 64 31.50 13.46 6.20
N TRP A 65 30.17 13.55 6.08
CA TRP A 65 29.42 14.69 6.62
C TRP A 65 29.35 14.58 8.15
N THR A 66 29.84 15.60 8.86
CA THR A 66 29.86 15.63 10.33
C THR A 66 28.45 15.52 10.91
N HIS A 67 27.47 16.12 10.22
CA HIS A 67 26.07 16.15 10.62
C HIS A 67 25.17 15.46 9.58
N ASP A 68 25.53 14.26 9.13
CA ASP A 68 24.84 13.54 8.06
C ASP A 68 23.31 13.43 8.24
N LYS A 69 22.85 13.01 9.44
CA LYS A 69 21.41 12.89 9.74
C LYS A 69 20.69 14.24 9.65
N LEU A 70 21.27 15.29 10.24
CA LEU A 70 20.73 16.65 10.20
C LEU A 70 20.61 17.13 8.75
N ARG A 71 21.68 16.94 7.97
CA ARG A 71 21.76 17.29 6.55
C ARG A 71 20.68 16.57 5.73
N LYS A 72 20.54 15.26 5.90
CA LYS A 72 19.51 14.46 5.19
C LYS A 72 18.10 14.91 5.53
N ALA A 73 17.81 15.20 6.80
CA ALA A 73 16.51 15.70 7.23
C ALA A 73 16.19 17.07 6.61
N TRP A 74 17.18 17.99 6.61
CA TRP A 74 17.01 19.30 5.97
C TRP A 74 16.83 19.18 4.45
N LEU A 75 17.65 18.39 3.76
CA LEU A 75 17.55 18.19 2.31
C LEU A 75 16.19 17.64 1.89
N LEU A 76 15.64 16.70 2.66
CA LEU A 76 14.30 16.17 2.42
C LEU A 76 13.24 17.28 2.49
N LEU A 77 13.26 18.08 3.56
CA LEU A 77 12.33 19.20 3.75
C LEU A 77 12.50 20.27 2.66
N SER A 78 13.74 20.61 2.34
CA SER A 78 14.08 21.59 1.30
C SER A 78 13.57 21.18 -0.07
N ARG A 79 13.82 19.92 -0.48
CA ARG A 79 13.29 19.38 -1.76
C ARG A 79 11.77 19.39 -1.81
N LEU A 80 11.11 18.96 -0.73
CA LEU A 80 9.65 18.93 -0.68
C LEU A 80 9.03 20.33 -0.67
N SER A 81 9.69 21.30 -0.04
CA SER A 81 9.27 22.70 -0.07
C SER A 81 9.47 23.31 -1.46
N ALA A 82 10.63 23.08 -2.08
CA ALA A 82 10.96 23.62 -3.40
C ALA A 82 10.03 23.08 -4.50
N ASN A 83 9.66 21.80 -4.42
CA ASN A 83 8.73 21.18 -5.36
C ASN A 83 7.25 21.48 -5.03
N GLY A 84 6.95 22.30 -4.01
CA GLY A 84 5.58 22.63 -3.61
C GLY A 84 4.79 21.49 -2.98
N HIS A 85 5.39 20.33 -2.71
CA HIS A 85 4.70 19.15 -2.19
C HIS A 85 4.31 19.24 -0.71
N LEU A 86 4.96 20.13 0.06
CA LEU A 86 4.81 20.14 1.52
C LEU A 86 3.41 20.56 1.99
N PHE A 87 2.76 21.46 1.22
CA PHE A 87 1.49 22.11 1.58
C PHE A 87 0.40 21.93 0.51
N THR A 88 0.52 20.94 -0.35
CA THR A 88 -0.49 20.65 -1.39
C THR A 88 -1.87 20.40 -0.82
N PHE A 89 -1.96 19.89 0.41
CA PHE A 89 -3.23 19.66 1.10
C PHE A 89 -3.96 20.97 1.44
N VAL A 90 -3.22 22.06 1.72
CA VAL A 90 -3.80 23.38 1.97
C VAL A 90 -4.36 23.95 0.66
N THR A 91 -3.61 23.81 -0.44
CA THR A 91 -4.00 24.40 -1.73
C THR A 91 -5.15 23.65 -2.41
N HIS A 92 -5.24 22.33 -2.23
CA HIS A 92 -6.25 21.49 -2.90
C HIS A 92 -7.36 21.00 -1.95
N GLY A 93 -7.36 21.41 -0.67
CA GLY A 93 -8.36 20.97 0.31
C GLY A 93 -8.30 19.46 0.64
N ASN A 94 -7.19 18.80 0.33
CA ASN A 94 -7.03 17.36 0.58
C ASN A 94 -6.80 17.06 2.06
N ALA A 95 -7.07 15.82 2.47
CA ALA A 95 -6.73 15.37 3.81
C ALA A 95 -5.21 15.47 4.06
N ARG A 96 -4.83 16.12 5.16
CA ARG A 96 -3.42 16.35 5.55
C ARG A 96 -2.63 15.06 5.78
N THR A 97 -3.29 14.01 6.25
CA THR A 97 -2.67 12.72 6.55
C THR A 97 -3.28 11.60 5.73
N THR A 98 -2.46 10.61 5.39
CA THR A 98 -2.92 9.37 4.76
C THR A 98 -3.43 8.35 5.78
N SER A 99 -3.55 8.72 7.07
CA SER A 99 -4.01 7.79 8.11
C SER A 99 -5.39 7.19 7.83
N PRO A 100 -6.39 7.95 7.34
CA PRO A 100 -7.67 7.36 6.93
C PRO A 100 -7.52 6.37 5.76
N LEU A 101 -6.64 6.66 4.79
CA LEU A 101 -6.37 5.78 3.66
C LEU A 101 -5.65 4.49 4.11
N GLU A 102 -4.62 4.62 4.95
CA GLU A 102 -3.78 3.51 5.41
C GLU A 102 -4.46 2.61 6.44
N GLY A 103 -5.27 3.20 7.33
CA GLY A 103 -6.04 2.48 8.34
C GLY A 103 -7.38 1.96 7.83
N GLY A 104 -7.94 2.60 6.81
CA GLY A 104 -9.19 2.20 6.16
C GLY A 104 -8.95 1.30 4.96
N ILE A 105 -8.93 1.90 3.77
CA ILE A 105 -8.93 1.18 2.47
C ILE A 105 -7.74 0.25 2.34
N ASN A 106 -6.51 0.74 2.53
CA ASN A 106 -5.30 -0.08 2.34
C ASN A 106 -5.21 -1.20 3.36
N ASN A 107 -5.71 -1.00 4.59
CA ASN A 107 -5.72 -2.06 5.59
C ASN A 107 -6.66 -3.20 5.17
N GLY A 108 -7.84 -2.87 4.63
CA GLY A 108 -8.77 -3.86 4.11
C GLY A 108 -8.14 -4.67 2.97
N ILE A 109 -7.56 -4.00 1.96
CA ILE A 109 -6.83 -4.68 0.87
C ILE A 109 -5.73 -5.59 1.43
N ARG A 110 -4.87 -5.05 2.31
CA ARG A 110 -3.79 -5.83 2.93
C ARG A 110 -4.31 -7.03 3.72
N THR A 111 -5.50 -6.93 4.31
CA THR A 111 -6.11 -8.02 5.08
C THR A 111 -6.67 -9.10 4.15
N THR A 112 -7.39 -8.72 3.09
CA THR A 112 -7.82 -9.65 2.04
C THR A 112 -6.65 -10.44 1.48
N LEU A 113 -5.56 -9.76 1.10
CA LEU A 113 -4.37 -10.42 0.56
C LEU A 113 -3.64 -11.29 1.60
N ARG A 114 -3.65 -10.90 2.88
CA ARG A 114 -3.07 -11.71 3.97
C ARG A 114 -3.88 -12.97 4.26
N ASN A 115 -5.19 -12.93 4.13
CA ASN A 115 -6.07 -14.07 4.40
C ASN A 115 -6.00 -15.12 3.28
N HIS A 116 -5.62 -14.70 2.07
CA HIS A 116 -5.53 -15.58 0.90
C HIS A 116 -4.10 -15.63 0.36
N ARG A 117 -3.19 -16.14 1.19
CA ARG A 117 -1.79 -16.37 0.79
C ARG A 117 -1.72 -17.42 -0.32
N GLY A 118 -0.75 -17.25 -1.23
CA GLY A 118 -0.51 -18.18 -2.33
C GLY A 118 -1.22 -17.83 -3.65
N MET A 119 -1.97 -16.73 -3.70
CA MET A 119 -2.52 -16.22 -4.95
C MET A 119 -1.42 -15.73 -5.91
N SER A 120 -1.63 -15.98 -7.21
CA SER A 120 -0.85 -15.34 -8.27
C SER A 120 -1.06 -13.82 -8.26
N GLU A 121 -0.14 -13.07 -8.85
CA GLU A 121 -0.27 -11.61 -8.93
C GLU A 121 -1.57 -11.16 -9.60
N ALA A 122 -1.99 -11.87 -10.65
CA ALA A 122 -3.25 -11.61 -11.34
C ALA A 122 -4.45 -11.76 -10.39
N HIS A 123 -4.48 -12.82 -9.58
CA HIS A 123 -5.55 -13.03 -8.60
C HIS A 123 -5.48 -12.04 -7.44
N MET A 124 -4.29 -11.63 -7.00
CA MET A 124 -4.13 -10.59 -5.99
C MET A 124 -4.71 -9.24 -6.45
N LYS A 125 -4.43 -8.83 -7.69
CA LYS A 125 -5.03 -7.62 -8.29
C LYS A 125 -6.54 -7.73 -8.33
N ARG A 126 -7.07 -8.87 -8.81
CA ARG A 126 -8.51 -9.13 -8.88
C ARG A 126 -9.19 -9.10 -7.50
N ALA A 127 -8.55 -9.67 -6.48
CA ALA A 127 -9.06 -9.62 -5.11
C ALA A 127 -9.07 -8.20 -4.53
N ALA A 128 -8.06 -7.38 -4.84
CA ALA A 128 -8.01 -5.98 -4.45
C ALA A 128 -9.09 -5.15 -5.18
N GLU A 129 -9.30 -5.39 -6.47
CA GLU A 129 -10.40 -4.79 -7.25
C GLU A 129 -11.76 -5.11 -6.64
N TRP A 130 -12.05 -6.40 -6.39
CA TRP A 130 -13.29 -6.82 -5.76
C TRP A 130 -13.51 -6.19 -4.40
N PHE A 131 -12.46 -6.10 -3.58
CA PHE A 131 -12.55 -5.42 -2.28
C PHE A 131 -12.94 -3.95 -2.42
N LEU A 132 -12.34 -3.22 -3.37
CA LEU A 132 -12.66 -1.81 -3.63
C LEU A 132 -14.09 -1.66 -4.15
N TYR A 133 -14.47 -2.52 -5.08
CA TYR A 133 -15.79 -2.54 -5.70
C TYR A 133 -16.92 -2.69 -4.67
N THR A 134 -16.82 -3.68 -3.77
CA THR A 134 -17.80 -3.91 -2.69
C THR A 134 -17.85 -2.76 -1.66
N ARG A 135 -16.82 -1.91 -1.63
CA ARG A 135 -16.75 -0.75 -0.72
C ARG A 135 -17.31 0.53 -1.33
N GLU A 136 -17.29 0.64 -2.65
CA GLU A 136 -17.77 1.82 -3.40
C GLU A 136 -19.23 1.65 -3.82
N LEU A 137 -19.65 0.42 -4.14
CA LEU A 137 -21.00 0.12 -4.60
C LEU A 137 -21.76 -0.70 -3.57
N THR A 138 -23.03 -0.35 -3.36
CA THR A 138 -23.96 -1.26 -2.70
C THR A 138 -24.04 -2.56 -3.50
N ILE A 139 -24.25 -3.68 -2.81
CA ILE A 139 -24.30 -5.02 -3.44
C ILE A 139 -25.33 -5.06 -4.59
N GLU A 140 -26.39 -4.26 -4.51
CA GLU A 140 -27.41 -4.13 -5.56
C GLU A 140 -26.84 -3.54 -6.87
N HIS A 141 -26.02 -2.49 -6.79
CA HIS A 141 -25.35 -1.93 -7.95
C HIS A 141 -24.20 -2.83 -8.44
N ALA A 142 -23.66 -3.66 -7.55
CA ALA A 142 -22.59 -4.59 -7.89
C ALA A 142 -23.00 -5.60 -8.98
N TYR A 143 -24.23 -6.11 -8.89
CA TYR A 143 -24.80 -7.06 -9.86
C TYR A 143 -24.99 -6.47 -11.27
N ALA A 144 -25.22 -5.16 -11.38
CA ALA A 144 -25.46 -4.50 -12.66
C ALA A 144 -24.21 -4.42 -13.57
N LEU A 145 -23.00 -4.52 -13.02
CA LEU A 145 -21.75 -4.48 -13.79
C LEU A 145 -21.16 -5.87 -14.08
N ILE A 146 -21.82 -6.94 -13.63
CA ILE A 146 -21.47 -8.29 -14.09
C ILE A 146 -21.90 -8.36 -15.56
N PRO A 147 -20.97 -8.47 -16.53
CA PRO A 147 -21.35 -8.53 -17.93
C PRO A 147 -22.23 -9.76 -18.15
N THR A 148 -23.53 -9.53 -18.38
CA THR A 148 -24.52 -10.58 -18.68
C THR A 148 -24.21 -11.30 -20.00
N THR A 149 -23.29 -10.77 -20.80
CA THR A 149 -22.96 -11.23 -22.15
C THR A 149 -21.87 -12.31 -22.22
N LEU A 150 -21.39 -12.86 -21.10
CA LEU A 150 -20.49 -14.04 -21.15
C LEU A 150 -21.21 -15.39 -21.29
N THR A 151 -22.54 -15.41 -21.48
CA THR A 151 -23.31 -16.65 -21.59
C THR A 151 -23.69 -17.03 -23.03
N THR A 152 -23.32 -16.24 -24.05
CA THR A 152 -23.74 -16.52 -25.44
C THR A 152 -22.58 -16.60 -26.44
N ALA A 153 -21.33 -16.76 -25.98
CA ALA A 153 -20.18 -16.91 -26.89
C ALA A 153 -19.67 -18.36 -27.04
N THR A 154 -20.21 -19.33 -26.29
CA THR A 154 -19.74 -20.73 -26.30
C THR A 154 -20.80 -21.75 -26.69
N LEU A 155 -22.00 -21.34 -27.11
CA LEU A 155 -23.06 -22.28 -27.53
C LEU A 155 -23.27 -22.36 -29.05
N GLU A 156 -22.76 -21.42 -29.85
CA GLU A 156 -23.03 -21.41 -31.30
C GLU A 156 -22.00 -22.22 -32.13
N SER A 157 -20.94 -22.76 -31.51
CA SER A 157 -19.91 -23.50 -32.24
C SER A 157 -20.12 -25.01 -32.33
N SER A 158 -21.16 -25.60 -31.72
CA SER A 158 -21.35 -27.07 -31.74
C SER A 158 -22.65 -27.57 -32.37
N ALA A 159 -23.45 -26.71 -33.01
CA ALA A 159 -24.75 -27.09 -33.54
C ALA A 159 -24.71 -27.79 -34.93
N ALA A 160 -23.56 -28.24 -35.39
CA ALA A 160 -23.42 -28.89 -36.70
C ALA A 160 -22.46 -30.07 -36.67
N LEU A 161 -22.80 -31.14 -35.92
CA LEU A 161 -22.33 -32.49 -36.21
C LEU A 161 -23.47 -33.48 -35.93
N ASP A 162 -23.72 -34.30 -36.95
CA ASP A 162 -24.80 -35.27 -37.13
C ASP A 162 -25.02 -36.24 -35.96
N GLU A 163 -26.27 -36.69 -35.86
CA GLU A 163 -26.70 -37.90 -35.16
C GLU A 163 -25.85 -39.11 -35.55
N THR A 164 -25.04 -39.61 -34.62
CA THR A 164 -24.78 -41.05 -34.51
C THR A 164 -24.79 -41.48 -33.05
N ASP A 165 -25.61 -42.49 -32.83
CA ASP A 165 -25.83 -43.28 -31.63
C ASP A 165 -24.52 -43.94 -31.17
N ASP A 166 -23.97 -43.52 -30.02
CA ASP A 166 -23.04 -44.29 -29.19
C ASP A 166 -22.91 -43.62 -27.82
N LEU A 167 -23.52 -44.24 -26.80
CA LEU A 167 -23.45 -43.84 -25.40
C LEU A 167 -22.05 -44.10 -24.82
N ALA A 168 -21.15 -43.13 -24.98
CA ALA A 168 -19.90 -43.02 -24.23
C ALA A 168 -19.95 -41.79 -23.31
N PRO A 169 -19.60 -41.89 -22.01
CA PRO A 169 -19.71 -40.77 -21.09
C PRO A 169 -18.58 -39.75 -21.36
N LEU A 170 -18.96 -38.62 -21.95
CA LEU A 170 -18.09 -37.47 -22.17
C LEU A 170 -17.77 -36.79 -20.83
N VAL A 171 -16.57 -37.09 -20.33
CA VAL A 171 -15.61 -36.12 -19.80
C VAL A 171 -16.07 -35.34 -18.55
N ALA A 172 -15.78 -35.97 -17.41
CA ALA A 172 -15.69 -35.36 -16.10
C ALA A 172 -14.61 -34.26 -16.06
N PHE A 173 -15.03 -32.99 -16.03
CA PHE A 173 -14.23 -31.89 -15.49
C PHE A 173 -14.98 -31.29 -14.31
N HIS A 174 -14.60 -31.75 -13.12
CA HIS A 174 -15.06 -31.30 -11.80
C HIS A 174 -16.29 -31.98 -11.20
N ASP A 175 -16.49 -33.27 -11.43
CA ASP A 175 -17.22 -34.09 -10.47
C ASP A 175 -16.24 -34.60 -9.40
N THR A 176 -16.19 -33.90 -8.28
CA THR A 176 -15.60 -34.41 -7.03
C THR A 176 -16.72 -34.63 -6.02
N THR A 177 -17.85 -35.18 -6.48
CA THR A 177 -18.78 -35.80 -5.55
C THR A 177 -18.12 -37.08 -5.05
N LEU A 178 -17.82 -37.12 -3.76
CA LEU A 178 -17.35 -38.31 -3.07
C LEU A 178 -18.35 -39.45 -3.31
N SER A 179 -17.93 -40.47 -4.06
CA SER A 179 -18.74 -41.67 -4.29
C SER A 179 -18.53 -42.66 -3.15
N ALA A 180 -19.63 -43.25 -2.65
CA ALA A 180 -19.59 -44.25 -1.59
C ALA A 180 -18.78 -45.50 -1.96
N GLU A 181 -18.51 -45.73 -3.25
CA GLU A 181 -17.73 -46.86 -3.76
C GLU A 181 -16.21 -46.66 -3.71
N GLU A 182 -15.73 -45.43 -3.49
CA GLU A 182 -14.28 -45.13 -3.49
C GLU A 182 -13.51 -45.72 -2.31
N GLY A 183 -14.18 -46.41 -1.37
CA GLY A 183 -13.53 -47.15 -0.30
C GLY A 183 -12.70 -46.28 0.67
N LEU A 184 -12.82 -44.95 0.62
CA LEU A 184 -12.12 -44.06 1.54
C LEU A 184 -12.54 -44.27 3.01
N TRP A 185 -13.71 -44.85 3.23
CA TRP A 185 -14.28 -45.13 4.56
C TRP A 185 -13.80 -46.45 5.18
N SER A 186 -13.09 -47.32 4.45
CA SER A 186 -12.58 -48.61 4.97
C SER A 186 -11.14 -48.55 5.47
N ARG A 187 -10.56 -47.35 5.59
CA ARG A 187 -9.23 -47.17 6.21
C ARG A 187 -9.33 -47.32 7.72
N SER A 188 -9.16 -48.55 8.22
CA SER A 188 -8.83 -48.79 9.62
C SER A 188 -7.46 -48.13 9.91
N GLY A 189 -7.48 -47.00 10.64
CA GLY A 189 -6.26 -46.35 11.10
C GLY A 189 -5.42 -47.29 11.96
N TRP A 190 -4.10 -47.13 11.91
CA TRP A 190 -3.17 -47.77 12.84
C TRP A 190 -3.30 -47.08 14.20
N ALA A 191 -4.41 -47.38 14.89
CA ALA A 191 -4.58 -47.08 16.30
C ALA A 191 -3.68 -48.03 17.10
N GLY A 192 -2.81 -47.42 17.91
CA GLY A 192 -2.00 -47.96 19.00
C GLY A 192 -1.90 -49.48 19.16
N ARG A 193 -0.67 -49.99 19.10
CA ARG A 193 -0.30 -51.20 19.86
C ARG A 193 0.19 -50.79 21.26
N PRO A 194 -0.07 -51.63 22.28
CA PRO A 194 0.17 -51.34 23.71
C PRO A 194 1.65 -51.20 24.05
#